data_AF-A0A816HF92-F1
#
_entry.id   AF-A0A816HF92-F1
#
_cell.length_a   1.000
_cell.length_b   1.000
_cell.length_c   1.000
_cell.angle_alpha   90.00
_cell.angle_beta   90.00
_cell.angle_gamma   90.00
#
_symmetry.space_group_name_H-M   'P 1'
#
loop_
_entity.id
_entity.type
_entity.pdbx_description
1 polymer ?
#
loop_
_entity_poly.entity_id
_entity_poly.type
_entity_poly.pdbx_seq_one_letter_code
_entity_poly.pdbx_strand_id
1 'polypeptide(L)'
;MIVVSIYIFIIFNIHIVKTNDCQYSTPDGIFDLRTLGYKNQPKYKNVTSSGSRFLKFSFNGCFPYSTTDTCKNAAACVFDEITSTDMLIARQANRKFTYTHGLITIVYTDGADSTVNVFLVCKDMESVQAAQVDDNTYLFNIESKCACPGKCEYTPDKSSGGLTGGAVFIIILVSLMATYAIVSVIFLRFVKHEQGINLVPNRSLWLQLGHDSIHGVRFLVAKIQQRNTYEKV
;
A
#
# COMPACT_ATOMS: atom_id res chain seq x y z
N MET A 1 50.19 28.05 30.67
CA MET A 1 48.90 28.70 30.36
C MET A 1 49.06 29.30 28.97
N ILE A 2 48.46 28.81 27.90
CA ILE A 2 47.03 28.58 27.66
C ILE A 2 46.90 27.43 26.65
N VAL A 3 46.13 26.40 26.99
CA VAL A 3 45.68 25.36 26.04
C VAL A 3 44.45 25.95 25.34
N VAL A 4 44.62 26.37 24.09
CA VAL A 4 43.48 26.82 23.27
C VAL A 4 42.76 25.57 22.76
N SER A 5 41.80 25.08 23.55
CA SER A 5 40.85 24.07 23.08
C SER A 5 39.94 24.68 22.02
N ILE A 6 40.26 24.40 20.76
CA ILE A 6 39.39 24.69 19.63
C ILE A 6 38.24 23.67 19.68
N TYR A 7 37.13 24.05 20.31
CA TYR A 7 35.87 23.34 20.17
C TYR A 7 35.30 23.65 18.78
N ILE A 8 35.59 22.77 17.81
CA ILE A 8 34.89 22.75 16.53
C ILE A 8 33.47 22.27 16.83
N PHE A 9 32.54 23.20 17.02
CA PHE A 9 31.12 22.92 16.92
C PHE A 9 30.82 22.60 15.45
N ILE A 10 30.86 21.31 15.11
CA ILE A 10 30.24 20.84 13.88
C ILE A 10 28.73 21.05 14.07
N ILE A 11 28.22 22.15 13.54
CA ILE A 11 26.79 22.32 13.31
C ILE A 11 26.45 21.26 12.26
N PHE A 12 25.99 20.09 12.72
CA PHE A 12 25.27 19.17 11.85
C PHE A 12 24.06 19.95 11.36
N ASN A 13 24.11 20.44 10.12
CA ASN A 13 22.94 20.97 9.46
C ASN A 13 21.89 19.86 9.49
N ILE A 14 20.85 20.08 10.28
CA ILE A 14 19.70 19.21 10.45
C ILE A 14 18.90 19.26 9.15
N HIS A 15 19.40 18.58 8.12
CA HIS A 15 18.77 18.55 6.80
C HIS A 15 17.95 17.29 6.63
N ILE A 16 16.75 17.48 6.07
CA ILE A 16 15.91 16.40 5.59
C ILE A 16 16.62 15.81 4.36
N VAL A 17 16.84 14.50 4.39
CA VAL A 17 17.42 13.80 3.24
C VAL A 17 16.32 13.02 2.54
N LYS A 18 16.09 13.32 1.27
CA LYS A 18 15.21 12.52 0.41
C LYS A 18 15.89 11.17 0.16
N THR A 19 15.37 10.10 0.75
CA THR A 19 15.90 8.73 0.59
C THR A 19 15.42 8.11 -0.70
N ASN A 20 14.14 8.29 -1.03
CA ASN A 20 13.56 7.94 -2.32
C ASN A 20 12.43 8.92 -2.64
N ASP A 21 11.68 8.68 -3.71
CA ASP A 21 10.59 9.58 -4.09
C ASP A 21 9.59 9.83 -2.96
N CYS A 22 9.29 8.83 -2.13
CA CYS A 22 8.27 8.93 -1.10
C CYS A 22 8.78 8.74 0.32
N GLN A 23 10.10 8.68 0.53
CA GLN A 23 10.70 8.55 1.85
C GLN A 23 11.67 9.67 2.12
N TYR A 24 11.57 10.21 3.33
CA TYR A 24 12.36 11.31 3.83
C TYR A 24 12.95 10.91 5.17
N SER A 25 14.26 11.05 5.31
CA SER A 25 14.93 10.93 6.60
C SER A 25 14.84 12.27 7.31
N THR A 26 14.16 12.30 8.44
CA THR A 26 14.11 13.46 9.35
C THR A 26 14.93 13.15 10.62
N PRO A 27 15.20 14.13 11.48
CA PRO A 27 15.92 13.92 12.74
C PRO A 27 15.19 12.97 13.70
N ASP A 28 13.86 12.94 13.63
CA ASP A 28 13.00 12.11 14.45
C ASP A 28 12.84 10.68 13.91
N GLY A 29 13.28 10.41 12.67
CA GLY A 29 13.21 9.10 12.05
C GLY A 29 12.87 9.13 10.56
N ILE A 30 12.55 7.96 10.01
CA ILE A 30 12.14 7.84 8.61
C ILE A 30 10.65 8.14 8.49
N PHE A 31 10.33 9.04 7.57
CA PHE A 31 8.97 9.39 7.21
C PHE A 31 8.65 8.84 5.82
N ASP A 32 7.57 8.06 5.71
CA ASP A 32 7.20 7.36 4.49
C ASP A 32 5.83 7.82 3.97
N LEU A 33 5.82 8.64 2.92
CA LEU A 33 4.60 9.13 2.27
C LEU A 33 3.75 8.01 1.66
N ARG A 34 4.31 6.81 1.44
CA ARG A 34 3.57 5.70 0.86
C ARG A 34 2.43 5.25 1.78
N THR A 35 2.53 5.48 3.10
CA THR A 35 1.44 5.20 4.05
C THR A 35 0.29 6.22 3.94
N LEU A 36 0.52 7.35 3.26
CA LEU A 36 -0.46 8.40 3.01
C LEU A 36 -0.97 8.38 1.56
N GLY A 37 -0.71 7.30 0.80
CA GLY A 37 -1.23 7.20 -0.55
C GLY A 37 -1.44 5.78 -1.05
N TYR A 38 -2.44 5.61 -1.91
CA TYR A 38 -2.72 4.35 -2.59
C TYR A 38 -2.24 4.40 -4.05
N LYS A 39 -1.88 3.26 -4.63
CA LYS A 39 -1.56 3.22 -6.07
C LYS A 39 -2.82 3.41 -6.90
N ASN A 40 -2.74 4.26 -7.93
CA ASN A 40 -3.79 4.50 -8.94
C ASN A 40 -5.11 5.10 -8.43
N GLN A 41 -5.24 5.41 -7.14
CA GLN A 41 -6.44 6.01 -6.57
C GLN A 41 -6.08 6.95 -5.42
N PRO A 42 -6.90 7.99 -5.14
CA PRO A 42 -6.68 8.83 -3.97
C PRO A 42 -6.96 8.05 -2.68
N LYS A 43 -6.06 8.16 -1.70
CA LYS A 43 -6.29 7.61 -0.35
C LYS A 43 -7.43 8.34 0.36
N TYR A 44 -7.43 9.67 0.26
CA TYR A 44 -8.47 10.51 0.84
C TYR A 44 -9.38 10.97 -0.30
N LYS A 45 -10.57 10.39 -0.41
CA LYS A 45 -11.51 10.65 -1.51
C LYS A 45 -12.73 11.41 -1.00
N ASN A 46 -13.19 12.38 -1.78
CA ASN A 46 -14.42 13.14 -1.54
C ASN A 46 -14.51 13.78 -0.14
N VAL A 47 -13.38 14.26 0.39
CA VAL A 47 -13.33 15.01 1.65
C VAL A 47 -14.09 16.32 1.46
N THR A 48 -15.11 16.55 2.26
CA THR A 48 -15.93 17.78 2.13
C THR A 48 -15.17 18.97 2.69
N SER A 49 -15.20 20.09 1.97
CA SER A 49 -14.56 21.33 2.42
C SER A 49 -15.15 21.84 3.73
N SER A 50 -14.32 22.32 4.65
CA SER A 50 -14.78 23.02 5.85
C SER A 50 -15.51 24.33 5.54
N GLY A 51 -15.25 24.95 4.38
CA GLY A 51 -15.86 26.23 3.96
C GLY A 51 -16.98 26.11 2.92
N SER A 52 -17.14 24.95 2.27
CA SER A 52 -18.15 24.74 1.22
C SER A 52 -18.62 23.29 1.17
N ARG A 53 -19.93 23.06 1.23
CA ARG A 53 -20.49 21.70 1.18
C ARG A 53 -20.41 21.08 -0.22
N PHE A 54 -20.26 21.91 -1.24
CA PHE A 54 -20.28 21.51 -2.66
C PHE A 54 -18.90 21.14 -3.20
N LEU A 55 -17.83 21.56 -2.53
CA LEU A 55 -16.46 21.22 -2.95
C LEU A 55 -16.02 19.93 -2.25
N LYS A 56 -15.66 18.93 -3.05
CA LYS A 56 -15.15 17.64 -2.61
C LYS A 56 -13.70 17.49 -3.01
N PHE A 57 -12.83 17.29 -2.03
CA PHE A 57 -11.40 17.19 -2.19
C PHE A 57 -10.96 15.73 -2.25
N SER A 58 -10.09 15.42 -3.20
CA SER A 58 -9.41 14.13 -3.28
C SER A 58 -7.90 14.36 -3.21
N PHE A 59 -7.20 13.57 -2.40
CA PHE A 59 -5.75 13.71 -2.19
C PHE A 59 -5.06 12.34 -2.07
N ASN A 60 -3.82 12.31 -2.57
CA ASN A 60 -2.93 11.17 -2.49
C ASN A 60 -1.49 11.60 -2.22
N GLY A 61 -0.88 11.09 -1.15
CA GLY A 61 0.41 11.58 -0.66
C GLY A 61 1.63 11.21 -1.51
N CYS A 62 1.74 9.98 -1.99
CA CYS A 62 2.97 9.52 -2.67
C CYS A 62 2.78 9.23 -4.17
N PHE A 63 1.69 8.54 -4.51
CA PHE A 63 1.51 7.99 -5.85
C PHE A 63 0.63 8.91 -6.69
N PRO A 64 0.94 9.10 -7.98
CA PRO A 64 0.04 9.79 -8.87
C PRO A 64 -1.22 8.95 -9.07
N TYR A 65 -2.36 9.59 -9.20
CA TYR A 65 -3.61 8.95 -9.60
C TYR A 65 -4.25 9.70 -10.76
N SER A 66 -5.16 9.03 -11.46
CA SER A 66 -6.00 9.67 -12.45
C SER A 66 -7.46 9.25 -12.27
N THR A 67 -8.36 10.20 -12.06
CA THR A 67 -9.80 9.94 -11.88
C THR A 67 -10.61 10.31 -13.11
N THR A 68 -10.26 11.42 -13.75
CA THR A 68 -10.96 11.97 -14.93
C THR A 68 -9.95 12.55 -15.91
N ASP A 69 -10.44 13.04 -17.05
CA ASP A 69 -9.55 13.59 -18.07
C ASP A 69 -8.80 14.85 -17.62
N THR A 70 -9.39 15.64 -16.71
CA THR A 70 -8.76 16.82 -16.10
C THR A 70 -7.75 16.40 -15.03
N CYS A 71 -8.14 15.46 -14.18
CA CYS A 71 -7.34 14.98 -13.06
C CYS A 71 -6.39 13.86 -13.48
N LYS A 72 -5.39 14.17 -14.33
CA LYS A 72 -4.35 13.23 -14.78
C LYS A 72 -3.05 13.41 -14.01
N ASN A 73 -2.51 12.30 -13.50
CA ASN A 73 -1.28 12.27 -12.69
C ASN A 73 -1.34 13.25 -11.50
N ALA A 74 -2.52 13.34 -10.89
CA ALA A 74 -2.81 14.26 -9.80
C ALA A 74 -2.20 13.78 -8.48
N ALA A 75 -1.79 14.74 -7.65
CA ALA A 75 -1.62 14.56 -6.20
C ALA A 75 -2.89 14.96 -5.47
N ALA A 76 -3.59 15.99 -5.95
CA ALA A 76 -4.88 16.41 -5.43
C ALA A 76 -5.80 16.94 -6.53
N CYS A 77 -7.10 16.75 -6.35
CA CYS A 77 -8.16 17.26 -7.20
C CYS A 77 -9.37 17.73 -6.39
N VAL A 78 -10.10 18.66 -6.97
CA VAL A 78 -11.37 19.17 -6.42
C VAL A 78 -12.48 18.82 -7.39
N PHE A 79 -13.57 18.29 -6.87
CA PHE A 79 -14.83 18.14 -7.58
C PHE A 79 -15.81 19.17 -7.03
N ASP A 80 -16.39 19.97 -7.93
CA ASP A 80 -17.45 20.90 -7.61
C ASP A 80 -18.81 20.29 -7.95
N GLU A 81 -19.63 20.03 -6.93
CA GLU A 81 -20.96 19.45 -7.08
C GLU A 81 -21.94 20.38 -7.81
N ILE A 82 -21.74 21.70 -7.77
CA ILE A 82 -22.66 22.64 -8.44
C ILE A 82 -22.46 22.57 -9.95
N THR A 83 -21.22 22.69 -10.40
CA THR A 83 -20.88 22.65 -11.83
C THR A 83 -20.72 21.22 -12.35
N SER A 84 -20.63 20.23 -11.45
CA SER A 84 -20.29 18.83 -11.78
C SER A 84 -18.98 18.72 -12.55
N THR A 85 -17.97 19.51 -12.16
CA THR A 85 -16.65 19.55 -12.82
C THR A 85 -15.52 19.19 -11.87
N ASP A 86 -14.47 18.57 -12.42
CA ASP A 86 -13.20 18.34 -11.74
C ASP A 86 -12.18 19.42 -12.08
N MET A 87 -11.40 19.81 -11.08
CA MET A 87 -10.27 20.73 -11.19
C MET A 87 -9.01 20.07 -10.65
N LEU A 88 -7.94 20.07 -11.46
CA LEU A 88 -6.62 19.65 -11.04
C LEU A 88 -5.97 20.77 -10.22
N ILE A 89 -5.65 20.51 -8.96
CA ILE A 89 -5.06 21.52 -8.07
C ILE A 89 -3.60 21.20 -7.67
N ALA A 90 -3.14 19.96 -7.89
CA ALA A 90 -1.77 19.58 -7.60
C ALA A 90 -1.29 18.36 -8.40
N ARG A 91 -0.01 18.36 -8.78
CA ARG A 91 0.68 17.23 -9.43
C ARG A 91 1.70 16.60 -8.49
N GLN A 92 1.91 15.29 -8.63
CA GLN A 92 2.91 14.58 -7.82
C GLN A 92 4.36 14.96 -8.14
N ALA A 93 4.63 15.39 -9.38
CA ALA A 93 5.97 15.80 -9.82
C ALA A 93 6.46 17.07 -9.11
N ASN A 94 5.55 17.95 -8.69
CA ASN A 94 5.85 19.27 -8.16
C ASN A 94 5.57 19.33 -6.66
N ARG A 95 6.39 18.64 -5.87
CA ARG A 95 6.28 18.64 -4.41
C ARG A 95 7.52 19.18 -3.72
N LYS A 96 7.31 19.88 -2.63
CA LYS A 96 8.36 20.35 -1.71
C LYS A 96 8.04 19.86 -0.31
N PHE A 97 9.05 19.34 0.38
CA PHE A 97 8.92 18.81 1.72
C PHE A 97 9.66 19.71 2.71
N THR A 98 8.99 20.10 3.78
CA THR A 98 9.55 20.91 4.86
C THR A 98 9.28 20.22 6.19
N TYR A 99 10.25 20.26 7.09
CA TYR A 99 10.14 19.74 8.44
C TYR A 99 10.67 20.80 9.40
N THR A 100 9.79 21.28 10.27
CA THR A 100 10.08 22.38 11.19
C THR A 100 9.52 22.04 12.57
N HIS A 101 10.40 21.89 13.57
CA HIS A 101 10.01 21.60 14.96
C HIS A 101 9.03 20.42 15.13
N GLY A 102 9.28 19.29 14.46
CA GLY A 102 8.39 18.11 14.55
C GLY A 102 7.15 18.16 13.65
N LEU A 103 6.88 19.29 12.99
CA LEU A 103 5.77 19.42 12.04
C LEU A 103 6.27 19.16 10.62
N ILE A 104 5.60 18.23 9.95
CA ILE A 104 5.84 17.91 8.55
C ILE A 104 4.85 18.68 7.69
N THR A 105 5.36 19.47 6.75
CA THR A 105 4.58 20.21 5.77
C THR A 105 5.01 19.83 4.38
N ILE A 106 4.04 19.46 3.55
CA ILE A 106 4.27 19.11 2.15
C ILE A 106 3.48 20.07 1.29
N VAL A 107 4.18 20.73 0.38
CA VAL A 107 3.58 21.67 -0.56
C VAL A 107 3.57 21.02 -1.93
N TYR A 108 2.39 20.88 -2.52
CA TYR A 108 2.24 20.46 -3.91
C TYR A 108 1.77 21.63 -4.76
N THR A 109 2.19 21.65 -6.03
CA THR A 109 1.67 22.62 -7.01
C THR A 109 1.20 21.91 -8.28
N ASP A 110 0.30 22.54 -9.02
CA ASP A 110 -0.12 22.07 -10.35
C ASP A 110 0.91 22.39 -11.46
N GLY A 111 1.87 23.28 -11.16
CA GLY A 111 2.86 23.81 -12.10
C GLY A 111 2.47 25.13 -12.75
N ALA A 112 1.29 25.67 -12.40
CA ALA A 112 0.83 27.01 -12.71
C ALA A 112 0.74 27.79 -11.38
N ASP A 113 -0.48 28.09 -10.92
CA ASP A 113 -0.72 28.98 -9.77
C ASP A 113 -1.31 28.26 -8.55
N SER A 114 -1.83 27.03 -8.70
CA SER A 114 -2.49 26.32 -7.60
C SER A 114 -1.47 25.73 -6.63
N THR A 115 -1.69 25.96 -5.34
CA THR A 115 -0.85 25.46 -4.26
C THR A 115 -1.67 24.69 -3.24
N VAL A 116 -1.21 23.50 -2.89
CA VAL A 116 -1.82 22.62 -1.90
C VAL A 116 -0.86 22.42 -0.74
N ASN A 117 -1.20 22.96 0.42
CA ASN A 117 -0.45 22.81 1.67
C ASN A 117 -1.01 21.64 2.48
N VAL A 118 -0.18 20.63 2.69
CA VAL A 118 -0.53 19.44 3.47
C VAL A 118 0.20 19.48 4.79
N PHE A 119 -0.56 19.68 5.86
CA PHE A 119 -0.09 19.64 7.24
C PHE A 119 -0.34 18.25 7.80
N LEU A 120 0.73 17.63 8.29
CA LEU A 120 0.66 16.32 8.90
C LEU A 120 0.80 16.45 10.41
N VAL A 121 -0.19 15.95 11.13
CA VAL A 121 -0.23 15.99 12.59
C VAL A 121 -0.18 14.56 13.13
N CYS A 122 0.83 14.29 13.96
CA CYS A 122 1.01 13.01 14.62
C CYS A 122 -0.08 12.80 15.70
N LYS A 123 -1.01 11.88 15.44
CA LYS A 123 -2.08 11.45 16.38
C LYS A 123 -2.43 9.99 16.17
N ASP A 124 -2.89 9.28 17.19
CA ASP A 124 -3.26 7.88 17.05
C ASP A 124 -4.50 7.64 16.18
N MET A 125 -5.43 8.61 16.14
CA MET A 125 -6.63 8.56 15.33
C MET A 125 -6.39 9.18 13.96
N GLU A 126 -6.89 8.52 12.91
CA GLU A 126 -6.84 9.06 11.55
C GLU A 126 -8.02 10.00 11.30
N SER A 127 -7.73 11.24 10.90
CA SER A 127 -8.72 12.23 10.50
C SER A 127 -8.16 13.10 9.36
N VAL A 128 -9.03 13.58 8.49
CA VAL A 128 -8.63 14.48 7.39
C VAL A 128 -9.62 15.63 7.29
N GLN A 129 -9.08 16.83 7.16
CA GLN A 129 -9.84 18.04 6.88
C GLN A 129 -9.24 18.69 5.64
N ALA A 130 -10.11 19.21 4.78
CA ALA A 130 -9.71 19.94 3.59
C ALA A 130 -10.44 21.29 3.56
N ALA A 131 -9.75 22.32 3.10
CA ALA A 131 -10.33 23.64 2.93
C ALA A 131 -9.69 24.34 1.73
N GLN A 132 -10.50 25.18 1.07
CA GLN A 132 -9.98 26.24 0.21
C GLN A 132 -9.81 27.48 1.07
N VAL A 133 -8.59 28.00 1.14
CA VAL A 133 -8.25 29.18 1.94
C VAL A 133 -8.34 30.44 1.09
N ASP A 134 -7.97 30.32 -0.18
CA ASP A 134 -8.02 31.36 -1.20
C ASP A 134 -8.29 30.73 -2.58
N ASP A 135 -8.50 31.53 -3.62
CA ASP A 135 -8.87 31.05 -4.96
C ASP A 135 -7.96 29.92 -5.46
N ASN A 136 -6.64 30.06 -5.25
CA ASN A 136 -5.62 29.09 -5.69
C ASN A 136 -4.89 28.38 -4.54
N THR A 137 -5.30 28.59 -3.29
CA THR A 137 -4.62 27.99 -2.12
C THR A 137 -5.54 27.04 -1.38
N TYR A 138 -5.11 25.78 -1.33
CA TYR A 138 -5.83 24.70 -0.67
C TYR A 138 -5.02 24.15 0.50
N LEU A 139 -5.73 23.67 1.51
CA LEU A 139 -5.16 23.15 2.73
C LEU A 139 -5.72 21.75 3.00
N PHE A 140 -4.83 20.82 3.32
CA PHE A 140 -5.18 19.54 3.92
C PHE A 140 -4.54 19.45 5.29
N ASN A 141 -5.34 19.17 6.30
CA ASN A 141 -4.87 18.82 7.63
C ASN A 141 -5.14 17.33 7.84
N ILE A 142 -4.08 16.53 7.87
CA ILE A 142 -4.16 15.08 8.01
C ILE A 142 -3.59 14.72 9.37
N GLU A 143 -4.46 14.23 10.23
CA GLU A 143 -4.09 13.63 11.50
C GLU A 143 -3.96 12.13 11.27
N SER A 144 -2.82 11.55 11.62
CA SER A 144 -2.61 10.11 11.46
C SER A 144 -1.44 9.64 12.30
N LYS A 145 -1.48 8.37 12.72
CA LYS A 145 -0.33 7.73 13.35
C LYS A 145 0.86 7.67 12.40
N CYS A 146 0.57 7.64 11.10
CA CYS A 146 1.58 7.62 10.06
C CYS A 146 2.19 8.98 9.76
N ALA A 147 1.66 10.06 10.32
CA ALA A 147 2.33 11.36 10.34
C ALA A 147 3.54 11.36 11.30
N CYS A 148 3.60 10.41 12.24
CA CYS A 148 4.70 10.28 13.18
C CYS A 148 5.89 9.54 12.54
N PRO A 149 7.10 10.11 12.53
CA PRO A 149 8.31 9.43 12.02
C PRO A 149 8.52 8.05 12.66
N GLY A 150 8.78 7.03 11.83
CA GLY A 150 9.05 5.66 12.27
C GLY A 150 7.89 4.88 12.91
N LYS A 151 6.66 5.41 12.94
CA LYS A 151 5.51 4.73 13.57
C LYS A 151 4.64 3.93 12.63
N CYS A 152 4.76 4.15 11.32
CA CYS A 152 4.08 3.34 10.31
C CYS A 152 5.08 2.68 9.39
N GLU A 153 4.80 1.43 9.08
CA GLU A 153 5.49 0.67 8.06
C GLU A 153 4.61 0.63 6.82
N TYR A 154 5.15 1.01 5.66
CA TYR A 154 4.43 0.83 4.42
C TYR A 154 4.35 -0.66 4.09
N THR A 155 3.20 -1.25 4.39
CA THR A 155 2.77 -2.48 3.73
C THR A 155 2.11 -2.07 2.43
N PRO A 156 2.65 -2.43 1.24
CA PRO A 156 1.96 -2.17 -0.01
C PRO A 156 0.54 -2.70 0.09
N ASP A 157 -0.44 -1.84 -0.21
CA ASP A 157 -1.84 -2.15 -0.01
C ASP A 157 -2.14 -3.54 -0.57
N LYS A 158 -2.61 -4.41 0.33
CA LYS A 158 -3.56 -5.44 -0.06
C LYS A 158 -4.78 -4.68 -0.56
N SER A 159 -4.75 -4.30 -1.84
CA SER A 159 -5.94 -3.88 -2.58
C SER A 159 -7.07 -4.83 -2.17
N SER A 160 -8.15 -4.26 -1.60
CA SER A 160 -9.44 -4.90 -1.33
C SER A 160 -9.49 -6.36 -1.78
N GLY A 161 -9.30 -7.28 -0.84
CA GLY A 161 -8.94 -8.68 -1.09
C GLY A 161 -9.86 -9.40 -2.07
N GLY A 162 -9.46 -9.44 -3.33
CA GLY A 162 -9.85 -10.51 -4.24
C GLY A 162 -8.98 -11.72 -3.94
N LEU A 163 -9.57 -12.92 -3.90
CA LEU A 163 -8.78 -14.14 -3.93
C LEU A 163 -7.85 -14.07 -5.14
N THR A 164 -6.58 -14.36 -4.93
CA THR A 164 -5.63 -14.45 -6.04
C THR A 164 -6.15 -15.49 -7.04
N GLY A 165 -5.88 -15.30 -8.34
CA GLY A 165 -6.31 -16.28 -9.35
C GLY A 165 -5.84 -17.71 -9.02
N GLY A 166 -4.69 -17.84 -8.35
CA GLY A 166 -4.22 -19.11 -7.80
C GLY A 166 -5.12 -19.70 -6.70
N ALA A 167 -5.59 -18.88 -5.75
CA ALA A 167 -6.53 -19.33 -4.72
C ALA A 167 -7.88 -19.74 -5.32
N VAL A 168 -8.39 -19.01 -6.31
CA VAL A 168 -9.62 -19.37 -7.03
C VAL A 168 -9.46 -20.71 -7.76
N PHE A 169 -8.33 -20.91 -8.45
CA PHE A 169 -8.03 -22.17 -9.13
C PHE A 169 -7.98 -23.36 -8.15
N ILE A 170 -7.33 -23.19 -6.99
CA ILE A 170 -7.26 -24.23 -5.95
C ILE A 170 -8.65 -24.57 -5.42
N ILE A 171 -9.52 -23.59 -5.18
CA ILE A 171 -10.90 -23.83 -4.72
C ILE A 171 -11.70 -24.64 -5.73
N ILE A 172 -11.59 -24.31 -7.02
CA ILE A 172 -12.24 -25.06 -8.10
C ILE A 172 -11.70 -26.50 -8.17
N LEU A 173 -10.38 -26.67 -8.06
CA LEU A 173 -9.76 -27.99 -8.10
C LEU A 173 -10.21 -28.86 -6.91
N VAL A 174 -10.21 -28.31 -5.69
CA VAL A 174 -10.62 -29.03 -4.48
C VAL A 174 -12.11 -29.39 -4.54
N SER A 175 -12.96 -28.50 -5.03
CA SER A 175 -14.39 -28.78 -5.16
C SER A 175 -14.68 -29.89 -6.17
N LEU A 176 -13.98 -29.92 -7.31
CA LEU A 176 -14.07 -31.00 -8.30
C LEU A 176 -13.53 -32.33 -7.74
N MET A 177 -12.43 -32.32 -6.98
CA MET A 177 -11.95 -33.54 -6.33
C MET A 177 -12.93 -34.09 -5.29
N ALA A 178 -13.59 -33.22 -4.52
CA ALA A 178 -14.58 -33.62 -3.54
C ALA A 178 -15.83 -34.24 -4.20
N THR A 179 -16.36 -33.63 -5.26
CA THR A 179 -17.51 -34.19 -5.99
C THR A 179 -17.15 -35.51 -6.66
N TYR A 180 -15.96 -35.62 -7.26
CA TYR A 180 -15.44 -36.88 -7.81
C TYR A 180 -15.38 -37.98 -6.74
N ALA A 181 -14.83 -37.69 -5.56
CA ALA A 181 -14.74 -38.66 -4.48
C ALA A 181 -16.12 -39.14 -4.00
N ILE A 182 -17.06 -38.20 -3.77
CA ILE A 182 -18.41 -38.53 -3.28
C ILE A 182 -19.17 -39.40 -4.30
N VAL A 183 -19.22 -38.97 -5.56
CA VAL A 183 -19.94 -39.70 -6.62
C VAL A 183 -19.34 -41.09 -6.83
N SER A 184 -18.01 -41.18 -6.83
CA SER A 184 -17.31 -42.45 -7.03
C SER A 184 -17.52 -43.42 -5.89
N VAL A 185 -17.51 -42.94 -4.63
CA VAL A 185 -17.78 -43.77 -3.45
C VAL A 185 -19.23 -44.29 -3.48
N ILE A 186 -20.20 -43.43 -3.83
CA ILE A 186 -21.60 -43.84 -3.99
C ILE A 186 -21.72 -44.91 -5.08
N PHE A 187 -21.12 -44.69 -6.24
CA PHE A 187 -21.16 -45.64 -7.36
C PHE A 187 -20.52 -46.99 -6.99
N LEU A 188 -19.33 -46.98 -6.39
CA LEU A 188 -18.62 -48.21 -6.01
C LEU A 188 -19.37 -48.99 -4.92
N ARG A 189 -20.02 -48.29 -3.99
CA ARG A 189 -20.77 -48.93 -2.90
C ARG A 189 -22.12 -49.48 -3.33
N PHE A 190 -22.89 -48.71 -4.10
CA PHE A 190 -24.29 -49.06 -4.40
C PHE A 190 -24.46 -49.81 -5.72
N VAL A 191 -23.60 -49.58 -6.71
CA VAL A 191 -23.69 -50.27 -8.00
C VAL A 191 -22.76 -51.47 -8.06
N LYS A 192 -21.52 -51.33 -7.56
CA LYS A 192 -20.52 -52.40 -7.62
C LYS A 192 -20.42 -53.24 -6.34
N HIS A 193 -21.12 -52.85 -5.27
CA HIS A 193 -21.13 -53.55 -3.97
C HIS A 193 -19.73 -53.82 -3.39
N GLU A 194 -18.75 -52.99 -3.73
CA GLU A 194 -17.40 -53.08 -3.19
C GLU A 194 -17.40 -52.66 -1.71
N GLN A 195 -16.53 -53.29 -0.91
CA GLN A 195 -16.41 -53.03 0.53
C GLN A 195 -14.97 -52.70 0.94
N GLY A 196 -14.81 -51.97 2.03
CA GLY A 196 -13.51 -51.64 2.61
C GLY A 196 -12.67 -50.70 1.76
N ILE A 197 -11.36 -51.00 1.62
CA ILE A 197 -10.39 -50.13 0.97
C ILE A 197 -10.59 -50.01 -0.56
N ASN A 198 -11.43 -50.85 -1.15
CA ASN A 198 -11.77 -50.84 -2.56
C ASN A 198 -12.78 -49.75 -2.94
N LEU A 199 -13.36 -49.04 -1.97
CA LEU A 199 -14.23 -47.88 -2.24
C LEU A 199 -13.46 -46.65 -2.75
N VAL A 200 -12.13 -46.66 -2.71
CA VAL A 200 -11.32 -45.55 -3.24
C VAL A 200 -11.17 -45.70 -4.76
N PRO A 201 -11.76 -44.78 -5.55
CA PRO A 201 -11.65 -44.85 -7.01
C PRO A 201 -10.21 -44.62 -7.46
N ASN A 202 -9.73 -45.38 -8.45
CA ASN A 202 -8.40 -45.23 -9.04
C ASN A 202 -7.26 -45.15 -8.01
N ARG A 203 -7.26 -46.04 -7.01
CA ARG A 203 -6.29 -46.07 -5.90
C ARG A 203 -4.83 -45.97 -6.35
N SER A 204 -4.45 -46.63 -7.44
CA SER A 204 -3.09 -46.57 -7.98
C SER A 204 -2.66 -45.15 -8.36
N LEU A 205 -3.57 -44.37 -8.95
CA LEU A 205 -3.33 -42.99 -9.35
C LEU A 205 -3.12 -42.09 -8.12
N TRP A 206 -3.90 -42.24 -7.06
CA TRP A 206 -3.73 -41.46 -5.82
C TRP A 206 -2.43 -41.78 -5.10
N LEU A 207 -2.03 -43.05 -5.08
CA LEU A 207 -0.76 -43.47 -4.51
C LEU A 207 0.43 -42.94 -5.31
N GLN A 208 0.34 -42.95 -6.64
CA GLN A 208 1.36 -42.37 -7.52
C GLN A 208 1.47 -40.86 -7.32
N LEU A 209 0.35 -40.13 -7.30
CA LEU A 209 0.34 -38.69 -7.01
C LEU A 209 0.95 -38.36 -5.63
N GLY A 210 0.62 -39.13 -4.60
CA GLY A 210 1.20 -38.96 -3.27
C GLY A 210 2.71 -39.20 -3.24
N HIS A 211 3.18 -40.23 -3.94
CA HIS A 211 4.61 -40.51 -4.06
C HIS A 211 5.35 -39.39 -4.79
N ASP A 212 4.83 -38.95 -5.94
CA ASP A 212 5.50 -37.98 -6.81
C ASP A 212 5.54 -36.58 -6.18
N SER A 213 4.49 -36.19 -5.45
CA SER A 213 4.45 -34.93 -4.70
C SER A 213 5.49 -34.89 -3.56
N ILE A 214 5.71 -36.00 -2.85
CA ILE A 214 6.74 -36.11 -1.81
C ILE A 214 8.14 -35.90 -2.40
N HIS A 215 8.41 -36.48 -3.58
CA HIS A 215 9.70 -36.28 -4.27
C HIS A 215 9.90 -34.83 -4.70
N GLY A 216 8.86 -34.18 -5.22
CA GLY A 216 8.91 -32.76 -5.57
C GLY A 216 9.23 -31.86 -4.37
N VAL A 217 8.57 -32.08 -3.23
CA VAL A 217 8.84 -31.31 -2.01
C VAL A 217 10.25 -31.52 -1.50
N ARG A 218 10.74 -32.77 -1.48
CA ARG A 218 12.12 -33.08 -1.07
C ARG A 218 13.16 -32.38 -1.95
N PHE A 219 12.92 -32.34 -3.26
CA PHE A 219 13.79 -31.61 -4.19
C PHE A 219 13.83 -30.10 -3.91
N LEU A 220 12.67 -29.48 -3.67
CA LEU A 220 12.58 -28.06 -3.34
C LEU A 220 13.30 -27.73 -2.03
N VAL A 221 13.06 -28.53 -0.98
CA VAL A 221 13.71 -28.36 0.32
C VAL A 221 15.23 -28.51 0.20
N ALA A 222 15.72 -29.51 -0.53
CA ALA A 222 17.14 -29.72 -0.75
C ALA A 222 17.80 -28.50 -1.45
N LYS A 223 17.14 -27.90 -2.45
CA LYS A 223 17.66 -26.69 -3.12
C LYS A 223 17.67 -25.46 -2.21
N ILE A 224 16.64 -25.26 -1.39
CA ILE A 224 16.56 -24.13 -0.45
C ILE A 224 17.68 -24.25 0.61
N GLN A 225 17.92 -25.46 1.12
CA GLN A 225 18.99 -25.71 2.09
C GLN A 225 20.39 -25.48 1.51
N GLN A 226 20.62 -25.87 0.25
CA GLN A 226 21.89 -25.60 -0.42
C GLN A 226 22.14 -24.09 -0.59
N ARG A 227 21.13 -23.30 -0.97
CA ARG A 227 21.25 -21.84 -1.10
C ARG A 227 21.71 -21.16 0.20
N ASN A 228 21.13 -21.56 1.34
CA ASN A 228 21.49 -21.03 2.66
C ASN A 228 22.92 -21.39 3.11
N THR A 229 23.55 -22.37 2.48
CA THR A 229 24.93 -22.81 2.81
C THR A 229 25.96 -21.95 2.06
N TYR A 230 25.64 -21.47 0.85
CA TYR A 230 26.53 -20.60 0.06
C TYR A 230 26.51 -19.13 0.52
N GLU A 231 25.46 -18.66 1.20
CA GLU A 231 25.41 -17.30 1.79
C GLU A 231 26.21 -17.17 3.10
N LYS A 232 26.77 -18.27 3.63
CA LYS A 232 27.54 -18.30 4.89
C LYS A 232 29.05 -18.47 4.69
N VAL A 233 29.54 -18.34 3.45
CA VAL A 233 30.97 -18.35 3.09
C VAL A 233 31.33 -16.99 2.53
#